data_AF-A0A7W3FML1-F1
#
_entry.id   AF-A0A7W3FML1-F1
#
_cell.length_a   1.000
_cell.length_b   1.000
_cell.length_c   1.000
_cell.angle_alpha   90.00
_cell.angle_beta   90.00
_cell.angle_gamma   90.00
#
_symmetry.space_group_name_H-M   'P 1'
#
loop_
_entity.id
_entity.type
_entity.pdbx_description
1 polymer ?
#
loop_
_entity_poly.entity_id
_entity_poly.type
_entity_poly.pdbx_seq_one_letter_code
_entity_poly.pdbx_strand_id
1 'polypeptide(L)'
;MPGHSQFALLRQRRFLPFFIVQSLGAFNDNVYRQAIIGLLFYLGVSAEERSLYTTLAPAIFILPYFLFSALAGQIADKLEKSRLIVITTSMEIVIMTLAAAGFLTQSMPVLLIALFCTGLQSTLFGPVKYSVLPSVLKPEELTGGNGLVEMGTSMSILTGMIVGGLIFTLAGSHGPVVAATAVIALAVCGNVCARMIPKVDAGAPELKINWNPLPESLAVLRMAKKQKAVRNAILGVSWFWFVGTVLTSQLPTYAITNLGGEPTLYIFALALFSVGTGVGSLLCEKLSGRTVEIGLVPLGAFGMTAFMLDLYFARAGEATAQGLSVLQFAQQPGSTRIIIDLLGIGLFTGFFVVPLFALIQSRTPKSEMSRVFAALNIQNSGFIVAAAGVGLAAHAAGMTIPQLFLALAIANALVAIYIFTIVPEFLMRFLSWLMVRTLYRLRPHGIEANVPDEGAALIVCNHVSYMDALILAASIPRPVRFVMYYRIFNIPVMSWIFRTAKAIPISGAKEDPALMQRAFEEIDAALAEGELVCIFPEGALTRDGDISAFKGGVEKILQRRPVPVVPMALRGMWSSMWSRRDSRLGRMRVPRRFRATIEVVAAPAIDGATTTAAALETQVRALRGSNA
;
A
#
# COMPACT_ATOMS: atom_id res chain seq x y z
N MET A 1 -8.97 19.98 -8.28
CA MET A 1 -9.28 19.66 -9.69
C MET A 1 -10.44 18.68 -9.76
N PRO A 2 -11.53 18.97 -10.48
CA PRO A 2 -12.47 17.94 -10.93
C PRO A 2 -11.89 17.28 -12.21
N GLY A 3 -11.81 15.94 -12.27
CA GLY A 3 -11.68 15.25 -13.57
C GLY A 3 -10.69 14.09 -13.72
N HIS A 4 -9.80 13.79 -12.75
CA HIS A 4 -8.92 12.61 -12.86
C HIS A 4 -9.36 11.48 -11.92
N SER A 5 -9.49 10.29 -12.49
CA SER A 5 -9.87 9.05 -11.81
C SER A 5 -8.85 7.96 -12.17
N GLN A 6 -8.35 7.17 -11.22
CA GLN A 6 -7.54 5.97 -11.52
C GLN A 6 -8.16 5.07 -12.57
N PHE A 7 -9.50 5.01 -12.69
CA PHE A 7 -10.17 4.22 -13.73
C PHE A 7 -9.79 4.65 -15.16
N ALA A 8 -9.21 5.83 -15.35
CA ALA A 8 -8.61 6.23 -16.62
C ALA A 8 -7.46 5.30 -17.04
N LEU A 9 -6.71 4.71 -16.10
CA LEU A 9 -5.65 3.73 -16.37
C LEU A 9 -6.22 2.48 -17.07
N LEU A 10 -7.45 2.08 -16.75
CA LEU A 10 -8.13 0.96 -17.43
C LEU A 10 -8.47 1.26 -18.90
N ARG A 11 -8.30 2.49 -19.38
CA ARG A 11 -8.44 2.84 -20.80
C ARG A 11 -7.10 2.94 -21.53
N GLN A 12 -5.99 2.85 -20.80
CA GLN A 12 -4.66 3.05 -21.35
C GLN A 12 -4.02 1.73 -21.78
N ARG A 13 -3.51 1.69 -23.02
CA ARG A 13 -2.81 0.51 -23.56
C ARG A 13 -1.59 0.08 -22.74
N ARG A 14 -0.97 1.00 -21.99
CA ARG A 14 0.17 0.71 -21.11
C ARG A 14 -0.19 -0.01 -19.81
N PHE A 15 -1.47 -0.06 -19.43
CA PHE A 15 -1.90 -0.63 -18.15
C PHE A 15 -3.00 -1.69 -18.29
N LEU A 16 -4.01 -1.47 -19.14
CA LEU A 16 -5.17 -2.37 -19.24
C LEU A 16 -4.79 -3.83 -19.56
N PRO A 17 -3.92 -4.14 -20.55
CA PRO A 17 -3.57 -5.53 -20.84
C PRO A 17 -2.93 -6.24 -19.66
N PHE A 18 -2.03 -5.54 -18.94
CA PHE A 18 -1.41 -6.05 -17.73
C PHE A 18 -2.43 -6.31 -16.61
N PHE A 19 -3.34 -5.36 -16.39
CA PHE A 19 -4.43 -5.49 -15.42
C PHE A 19 -5.32 -6.72 -15.73
N ILE A 20 -5.70 -6.90 -17.00
CA ILE A 20 -6.51 -8.05 -17.42
C ILE A 20 -5.76 -9.36 -17.18
N VAL A 21 -4.48 -9.45 -17.57
CA VAL A 21 -3.68 -10.67 -17.38
C VAL A 21 -3.58 -11.06 -15.92
N GLN A 22 -3.28 -10.09 -15.04
CA GLN A 22 -3.13 -10.39 -13.62
C GLN A 22 -4.47 -10.77 -12.97
N SER A 23 -5.58 -10.14 -13.39
CA SER A 23 -6.93 -10.46 -12.91
C SER A 23 -7.41 -11.82 -13.41
N LEU A 24 -7.20 -12.14 -14.70
CA LEU A 24 -7.54 -13.45 -15.26
C LEU A 24 -6.72 -14.57 -14.62
N GLY A 25 -5.42 -14.37 -14.38
CA GLY A 25 -4.59 -15.36 -13.69
C GLY A 25 -5.09 -15.62 -12.26
N ALA A 26 -5.35 -14.55 -11.48
CA ALA A 26 -5.90 -14.69 -10.13
C ALA A 26 -7.30 -15.35 -10.13
N PHE A 27 -8.13 -15.05 -11.13
CA PHE A 27 -9.45 -15.67 -11.30
C PHE A 27 -9.31 -17.16 -11.62
N ASN A 28 -8.50 -17.51 -12.61
CA ASN A 28 -8.30 -18.88 -13.09
C ASN A 28 -7.72 -19.79 -12.00
N ASP A 29 -6.72 -19.32 -11.25
CA ASP A 29 -6.15 -20.04 -10.11
C ASP A 29 -7.20 -20.44 -9.06
N ASN A 30 -8.18 -19.55 -8.83
CA ASN A 30 -9.25 -19.78 -7.86
C ASN A 30 -10.38 -20.64 -8.43
N VAL A 31 -10.73 -20.47 -9.71
CA VAL A 31 -11.63 -21.39 -10.41
C VAL A 31 -11.05 -22.81 -10.34
N TYR A 32 -9.77 -22.96 -10.64
CA TYR A 32 -9.08 -24.24 -10.63
C TYR A 32 -9.08 -24.89 -9.24
N ARG A 33 -8.60 -24.18 -8.21
CA ARG A 33 -8.58 -24.71 -6.82
C ARG A 33 -9.97 -25.10 -6.33
N GLN A 34 -10.99 -24.26 -6.57
CA GLN A 34 -12.34 -24.59 -6.10
C GLN A 34 -12.98 -25.70 -6.93
N ALA A 35 -12.65 -25.82 -8.22
CA ALA A 35 -13.08 -26.95 -9.04
C ALA A 35 -12.47 -28.28 -8.57
N ILE A 36 -11.23 -28.30 -8.06
CA ILE A 36 -10.64 -29.49 -7.40
C ILE A 36 -11.52 -29.90 -6.20
N ILE A 37 -11.91 -28.93 -5.37
CA ILE A 37 -12.78 -29.21 -4.21
C ILE A 37 -14.15 -29.70 -4.69
N GLY A 38 -14.74 -29.07 -5.71
CA GLY A 38 -15.98 -29.51 -6.33
C GLY A 38 -15.91 -30.94 -6.88
N LEU A 39 -14.80 -31.33 -7.49
CA LEU A 39 -14.57 -32.69 -7.97
C LEU A 39 -14.58 -33.71 -6.82
N LEU A 40 -14.00 -33.39 -5.67
CA LEU A 40 -14.02 -34.29 -4.51
C LEU A 40 -15.46 -34.58 -4.04
N PHE A 41 -16.33 -33.56 -4.03
CA PHE A 41 -17.75 -33.76 -3.74
C PHE A 41 -18.44 -34.60 -4.83
N TYR A 42 -18.13 -34.32 -6.10
CA TYR A 42 -18.67 -35.06 -7.24
C TYR A 42 -18.30 -36.56 -7.20
N LEU A 43 -17.08 -36.89 -6.80
CA LEU A 43 -16.59 -38.27 -6.67
C LEU A 43 -17.15 -38.99 -5.44
N GLY A 44 -17.83 -38.29 -4.53
CA GLY A 44 -18.37 -38.88 -3.31
C GLY A 44 -17.31 -39.43 -2.35
N VAL A 45 -16.09 -38.88 -2.40
CA VAL A 45 -14.99 -39.33 -1.53
C VAL A 45 -15.27 -39.09 -0.04
N SER A 46 -14.62 -39.86 0.82
CA SER A 46 -14.84 -39.83 2.27
C SER A 46 -14.59 -38.42 2.84
N ALA A 47 -15.20 -38.11 3.99
CA ALA A 47 -14.98 -36.83 4.66
C ALA A 47 -13.50 -36.63 5.09
N GLU A 48 -12.84 -37.73 5.46
CA GLU A 48 -11.42 -37.73 5.83
C GLU A 48 -10.53 -37.40 4.63
N GLU A 49 -10.73 -38.05 3.49
CA GLU A 49 -10.00 -37.74 2.24
C GLU A 49 -10.26 -36.30 1.79
N ARG A 50 -11.51 -35.82 1.86
CA ARG A 50 -11.84 -34.42 1.54
C ARG A 50 -11.07 -33.45 2.44
N SER A 51 -11.03 -33.71 3.74
CA SER A 51 -10.28 -32.91 4.71
C SER A 51 -8.77 -32.90 4.38
N LEU A 52 -8.21 -34.07 4.05
CA LEU A 52 -6.81 -34.20 3.65
C LEU A 52 -6.49 -33.34 2.41
N TYR A 53 -7.25 -33.48 1.32
CA TYR A 53 -7.00 -32.73 0.08
C TYR A 53 -7.24 -31.23 0.22
N THR A 54 -8.28 -30.81 0.97
CA THR A 54 -8.54 -29.39 1.24
C THR A 54 -7.44 -28.73 2.07
N THR A 55 -6.74 -29.51 2.91
CA THR A 55 -5.57 -29.04 3.68
C THR A 55 -4.29 -29.03 2.85
N LEU A 56 -4.06 -30.09 2.04
CA LEU A 56 -2.84 -30.24 1.24
C LEU A 56 -2.79 -29.28 0.04
N ALA A 57 -3.92 -29.03 -0.64
CA ALA A 57 -3.94 -28.26 -1.87
C ALA A 57 -3.36 -26.83 -1.71
N PRO A 58 -3.76 -26.03 -0.70
CA PRO A 58 -3.13 -24.73 -0.45
C PRO A 58 -1.63 -24.82 -0.15
N ALA A 59 -1.20 -25.83 0.62
CA ALA A 59 0.21 -26.03 0.97
C ALA A 59 1.06 -26.35 -0.27
N ILE A 60 0.56 -27.25 -1.14
CA ILE A 60 1.21 -27.62 -2.41
C ILE A 60 1.32 -26.41 -3.34
N PHE A 61 0.29 -25.57 -3.40
CA PHE A 61 0.29 -24.36 -4.21
C PHE A 61 1.30 -23.32 -3.73
N ILE A 62 1.49 -23.17 -2.42
CA ILE A 62 2.38 -22.17 -1.82
C ILE A 62 3.84 -22.63 -1.78
N LEU A 63 4.09 -23.94 -1.68
CA LEU A 63 5.43 -24.52 -1.57
C LEU A 63 6.45 -23.96 -2.62
N PRO A 64 6.12 -23.82 -3.91
CA PRO A 64 7.02 -23.23 -4.89
C PRO A 64 7.47 -21.81 -4.57
N TYR A 65 6.63 -20.98 -3.93
CA TYR A 65 7.00 -19.61 -3.57
C TYR A 65 8.17 -19.60 -2.59
N PHE A 66 8.20 -20.54 -1.65
CA PHE A 66 9.29 -20.67 -0.70
C PHE A 66 10.58 -21.16 -1.36
N LEU A 67 10.47 -22.13 -2.28
CA LEU A 67 11.61 -22.81 -2.89
C LEU A 67 12.26 -22.01 -4.04
N PHE A 68 11.46 -21.32 -4.85
CA PHE A 68 11.92 -20.81 -6.15
C PHE A 68 11.79 -19.30 -6.33
N SER A 69 11.24 -18.55 -5.36
CA SER A 69 11.08 -17.09 -5.48
C SER A 69 12.40 -16.37 -5.75
N ALA A 70 13.49 -16.76 -5.09
CA ALA A 70 14.80 -16.13 -5.28
C ALA A 70 15.30 -16.28 -6.73
N LEU A 71 15.15 -17.47 -7.31
CA LEU A 71 15.49 -17.75 -8.71
C LEU A 71 14.57 -16.97 -9.67
N ALA A 72 13.26 -16.96 -9.39
CA ALA A 72 12.28 -16.18 -10.14
C ALA A 72 12.62 -14.68 -10.15
N GLY A 73 13.07 -14.12 -9.02
CA GLY A 73 13.52 -12.73 -8.93
C GLY A 73 14.71 -12.42 -9.84
N GLN A 74 15.70 -13.30 -9.89
CA GLN A 74 16.85 -13.15 -10.80
C GLN A 74 16.45 -13.26 -12.27
N ILE A 75 15.64 -14.25 -12.63
CA ILE A 75 15.12 -14.42 -13.99
C ILE A 75 14.33 -13.19 -14.41
N ALA A 76 13.49 -12.68 -13.51
CA ALA A 76 12.69 -11.48 -13.74
C ALA A 76 13.53 -10.24 -13.95
N ASP A 77 14.61 -10.02 -13.19
CA ASP A 77 15.50 -8.87 -13.42
C ASP A 77 16.34 -9.03 -14.69
N LYS A 78 16.71 -10.25 -15.08
CA LYS A 78 17.51 -10.53 -16.29
C LYS A 78 16.74 -10.39 -17.59
N LEU A 79 15.50 -10.88 -17.63
CA LEU A 79 14.70 -10.90 -18.85
C LEU A 79 13.84 -9.65 -19.00
N GLU A 80 13.50 -9.32 -20.25
CA GLU A 80 12.46 -8.35 -20.54
C GLU A 80 11.14 -8.78 -19.88
N LYS A 81 10.49 -7.86 -19.15
CA LYS A 81 9.34 -8.18 -18.30
C LYS A 81 8.13 -8.62 -19.13
N SER A 82 7.83 -7.95 -20.24
CA SER A 82 6.71 -8.28 -21.13
C SER A 82 6.86 -9.69 -21.71
N ARG A 83 8.05 -10.06 -22.20
CA ARG A 83 8.34 -11.43 -22.67
C ARG A 83 8.21 -12.44 -21.54
N LEU A 84 8.66 -12.12 -20.33
CA LEU A 84 8.49 -13.04 -19.21
C LEU A 84 7.02 -13.25 -18.85
N ILE A 85 6.17 -12.22 -18.93
CA ILE A 85 4.71 -12.37 -18.75
C ILE A 85 4.10 -13.29 -19.81
N VAL A 86 4.51 -13.14 -21.07
CA VAL A 86 4.06 -14.03 -22.17
C VAL A 86 4.54 -15.47 -21.94
N ILE A 87 5.79 -15.65 -21.48
CA ILE A 87 6.31 -16.98 -21.12
C ILE A 87 5.47 -17.60 -20.00
N THR A 88 5.23 -16.88 -18.90
CA THR A 88 4.48 -17.41 -17.76
C THR A 88 3.03 -17.74 -18.11
N THR A 89 2.38 -16.93 -18.94
CA THR A 89 1.00 -17.22 -19.40
C THR A 89 0.97 -18.35 -20.45
N SER A 90 2.05 -18.57 -21.19
CA SER A 90 2.17 -19.73 -22.07
C SER A 90 2.37 -21.02 -21.27
N MET A 91 3.16 -20.95 -20.18
CA MET A 91 3.27 -22.03 -19.20
C MET A 91 1.92 -22.34 -18.57
N GLU A 92 1.12 -21.32 -18.25
CA GLU A 92 -0.23 -21.49 -17.70
C GLU A 92 -1.13 -22.34 -18.61
N ILE A 93 -1.10 -22.14 -19.94
CA ILE A 93 -1.87 -22.98 -20.88
C ILE A 93 -1.45 -24.45 -20.76
N VAL A 94 -0.15 -24.74 -20.72
CA VAL A 94 0.36 -26.11 -20.59
C VAL A 94 -0.08 -26.74 -19.27
N ILE A 95 0.02 -25.99 -18.18
CA ILE A 95 -0.38 -26.43 -16.85
C ILE A 95 -1.90 -26.67 -16.78
N MET A 96 -2.71 -25.76 -17.34
CA MET A 96 -4.16 -25.90 -17.37
C MET A 96 -4.62 -27.02 -18.32
N THR A 97 -3.82 -27.37 -19.33
CA THR A 97 -4.05 -28.55 -20.16
C THR A 97 -3.81 -29.84 -19.36
N LEU A 98 -2.77 -29.87 -18.53
CA LEU A 98 -2.54 -30.98 -17.58
C LEU A 98 -3.67 -31.07 -16.54
N ALA A 99 -4.10 -29.93 -15.99
CA ALA A 99 -5.24 -29.87 -15.07
C ALA A 99 -6.54 -30.36 -15.72
N ALA A 100 -6.79 -29.98 -16.97
CA ALA A 100 -7.93 -30.46 -17.75
C ALA A 100 -7.90 -31.98 -17.94
N ALA A 101 -6.73 -32.55 -18.27
CA ALA A 101 -6.56 -34.00 -18.29
C ALA A 101 -6.85 -34.62 -16.91
N GLY A 102 -6.41 -33.98 -15.82
CA GLY A 102 -6.73 -34.38 -14.45
C GLY A 102 -8.23 -34.38 -14.14
N PHE A 103 -8.98 -33.37 -14.56
CA PHE A 103 -10.44 -33.34 -14.40
C PHE A 103 -11.13 -34.43 -15.21
N LEU A 104 -10.78 -34.56 -16.50
CA LEU A 104 -11.39 -35.54 -17.40
C LEU A 104 -11.12 -36.98 -16.97
N THR A 105 -9.92 -37.26 -16.47
CA THR A 105 -9.54 -38.57 -15.91
C THR A 105 -9.93 -38.73 -14.45
N GLN A 106 -10.47 -37.67 -13.82
CA GLN A 106 -10.84 -37.62 -12.40
C GLN A 106 -9.68 -37.98 -11.47
N SER A 107 -8.44 -37.70 -11.90
CA SER A 107 -7.22 -38.09 -11.20
C SER A 107 -6.74 -36.99 -10.25
N MET A 108 -6.98 -37.17 -8.96
CA MET A 108 -6.50 -36.25 -7.92
C MET A 108 -4.97 -36.05 -7.93
N PRO A 109 -4.12 -37.10 -8.10
CA PRO A 109 -2.68 -36.90 -8.21
C PRO A 109 -2.27 -35.97 -9.36
N VAL A 110 -2.88 -36.12 -10.54
CA VAL A 110 -2.60 -35.25 -11.70
C VAL A 110 -2.99 -33.81 -11.40
N LEU A 111 -4.15 -33.59 -10.77
CA LEU A 111 -4.58 -32.26 -10.35
C LEU A 111 -3.65 -31.63 -9.31
N LEU A 112 -3.16 -32.40 -8.34
CA LEU A 112 -2.19 -31.90 -7.36
C LEU A 112 -0.82 -31.57 -8.00
N ILE A 113 -0.36 -32.37 -8.97
CA ILE A 113 0.85 -32.06 -9.74
C ILE A 113 0.66 -30.77 -10.53
N ALA A 114 -0.47 -30.63 -11.25
CA ALA A 114 -0.79 -29.41 -11.97
C ALA A 114 -0.89 -28.20 -11.02
N LEU A 115 -1.43 -28.38 -9.81
CA LEU A 115 -1.52 -27.33 -8.80
C LEU A 115 -0.15 -26.89 -8.28
N PHE A 116 0.79 -27.82 -8.09
CA PHE A 116 2.19 -27.48 -7.80
C PHE A 116 2.82 -26.69 -8.95
N CYS A 117 2.58 -27.12 -10.20
CA CYS A 117 3.06 -26.40 -11.38
C CYS A 117 2.46 -25.00 -11.51
N THR A 118 1.17 -24.81 -11.18
CA THR A 118 0.54 -23.49 -11.10
C THR A 118 1.24 -22.63 -10.06
N GLY A 119 1.51 -23.15 -8.86
CA GLY A 119 2.29 -22.46 -7.84
C GLY A 119 3.68 -22.03 -8.32
N LEU A 120 4.36 -22.89 -9.08
CA LEU A 120 5.67 -22.59 -9.69
C LEU A 120 5.58 -21.47 -10.74
N GLN A 121 4.56 -21.51 -11.60
CA GLN A 121 4.32 -20.46 -12.60
C GLN A 121 3.97 -19.12 -11.91
N SER A 122 3.12 -19.13 -10.88
CA SER A 122 2.77 -17.93 -10.11
C SER A 122 3.95 -17.39 -9.32
N THR A 123 4.88 -18.26 -8.89
CA THR A 123 6.17 -17.85 -8.28
C THR A 123 7.04 -17.09 -9.29
N LEU A 124 7.06 -17.50 -10.56
CA LEU A 124 7.80 -16.81 -11.62
C LEU A 124 7.14 -15.48 -12.02
N PHE A 125 5.81 -15.43 -12.05
CA PHE A 125 5.04 -14.24 -12.40
C PHE A 125 5.02 -13.18 -11.28
N GLY A 126 5.03 -13.60 -10.00
CA GLY A 126 4.89 -12.71 -8.84
C GLY A 126 5.86 -11.51 -8.81
N PRO A 127 7.19 -11.72 -8.94
CA PRO A 127 8.15 -10.62 -9.01
C PRO A 127 7.91 -9.66 -10.17
N VAL A 128 7.42 -10.16 -11.30
CA VAL A 128 7.14 -9.37 -12.51
C VAL A 128 5.89 -8.52 -12.32
N LYS A 129 4.83 -9.10 -11.73
CA LYS A 129 3.55 -8.43 -11.44
C LYS A 129 3.77 -7.05 -10.81
N TYR A 130 4.61 -6.97 -9.79
CA TYR A 130 4.80 -5.72 -9.06
C TYR A 130 5.95 -4.86 -9.59
N SER A 131 6.96 -5.45 -10.25
CA SER A 131 8.10 -4.70 -10.80
C SER A 131 7.80 -3.99 -12.12
N VAL A 132 6.74 -4.37 -12.84
CA VAL A 132 6.29 -3.69 -14.07
C VAL A 132 5.61 -2.36 -13.79
N LEU A 133 4.88 -2.24 -12.68
CA LEU A 133 4.08 -1.05 -12.37
C LEU A 133 4.87 0.27 -12.43
N PRO A 134 6.07 0.39 -11.83
CA PRO A 134 6.85 1.63 -11.88
C PRO A 134 7.44 1.96 -13.25
N SER A 135 7.43 0.99 -14.18
CA SER A 135 7.90 1.19 -15.55
C SER A 135 6.80 1.69 -16.48
N VAL A 136 5.52 1.42 -16.14
CA VAL A 136 4.36 1.78 -16.98
C VAL A 136 3.53 2.92 -16.40
N LEU A 137 3.66 3.19 -15.10
CA LEU A 137 2.94 4.25 -14.38
C LEU A 137 3.86 5.42 -14.05
N LYS A 138 3.28 6.62 -14.00
CA LYS A 138 3.94 7.80 -13.43
C LYS A 138 4.00 7.69 -11.90
N PRO A 139 4.93 8.38 -11.23
CA PRO A 139 5.03 8.38 -9.76
C PRO A 139 3.69 8.67 -9.06
N GLU A 140 2.92 9.64 -9.56
CA GLU A 140 1.62 10.05 -9.05
C GLU A 140 0.48 9.06 -9.37
N GLU A 141 0.70 8.14 -10.31
CA GLU A 141 -0.24 7.07 -10.66
C GLU A 141 0.03 5.78 -9.87
N LEU A 142 1.16 5.66 -9.17
CA LEU A 142 1.57 4.42 -8.48
C LEU A 142 0.55 3.96 -7.45
N THR A 143 0.04 4.86 -6.60
CA THR A 143 -0.94 4.48 -5.57
C THR A 143 -2.27 4.03 -6.19
N GLY A 144 -2.76 4.74 -7.22
CA GLY A 144 -4.00 4.37 -7.91
C GLY A 144 -3.86 3.08 -8.72
N GLY A 145 -2.71 2.87 -9.37
CA GLY A 145 -2.40 1.64 -10.09
C GLY A 145 -2.30 0.42 -9.18
N ASN A 146 -1.63 0.53 -8.02
CA ASN A 146 -1.64 -0.52 -7.01
C ASN A 146 -3.05 -0.73 -6.44
N GLY A 147 -3.81 0.34 -6.21
CA GLY A 147 -5.21 0.26 -5.75
C GLY A 147 -6.09 -0.54 -6.72
N LEU A 148 -5.95 -0.30 -8.03
CA LEU A 148 -6.65 -1.08 -9.06
C LEU A 148 -6.19 -2.54 -9.07
N VAL A 149 -4.89 -2.82 -9.04
CA VAL A 149 -4.36 -4.19 -9.04
C VAL A 149 -4.85 -4.98 -7.82
N GLU A 150 -4.81 -4.38 -6.63
CA GLU A 150 -5.29 -5.03 -5.40
C GLU A 150 -6.80 -5.26 -5.45
N MET A 151 -7.59 -4.25 -5.82
CA MET A 151 -9.04 -4.42 -6.04
C MET A 151 -9.34 -5.53 -7.06
N GLY A 152 -8.64 -5.51 -8.19
CA GLY A 152 -8.80 -6.50 -9.27
C GLY A 152 -8.46 -7.90 -8.79
N THR A 153 -7.40 -8.04 -7.99
CA THR A 153 -7.01 -9.32 -7.38
C THR A 153 -8.08 -9.81 -6.41
N SER A 154 -8.54 -8.98 -5.47
CA SER A 154 -9.57 -9.38 -4.50
C SER A 154 -10.89 -9.79 -5.16
N MET A 155 -11.34 -9.05 -6.19
CA MET A 155 -12.56 -9.39 -6.92
C MET A 155 -12.39 -10.65 -7.77
N SER A 156 -11.23 -10.85 -8.38
CA SER A 156 -10.92 -12.05 -9.18
C SER A 156 -10.86 -13.30 -8.31
N ILE A 157 -10.26 -13.21 -7.11
CA ILE A 157 -10.25 -14.30 -6.13
C ILE A 157 -11.69 -14.67 -5.74
N LEU A 158 -12.49 -13.69 -5.31
CA LEU A 158 -13.89 -13.92 -4.88
C LEU A 158 -14.73 -14.57 -5.99
N THR A 159 -14.76 -13.93 -7.17
CA THR A 159 -15.58 -14.41 -8.30
C THR A 159 -15.08 -15.75 -8.82
N GLY A 160 -13.77 -15.96 -8.85
CA GLY A 160 -13.19 -17.24 -9.24
C GLY A 160 -13.54 -18.36 -8.28
N MET A 161 -13.56 -18.07 -6.97
CA MET A 161 -13.97 -19.07 -5.97
C MET A 161 -15.45 -19.45 -6.13
N ILE A 162 -16.33 -18.47 -6.34
CA ILE A 162 -17.76 -18.70 -6.57
C ILE A 162 -17.96 -19.52 -7.84
N VAL A 163 -17.36 -19.11 -8.95
CA VAL A 163 -17.51 -19.81 -10.24
C VAL A 163 -16.98 -21.23 -10.13
N GLY A 164 -15.76 -21.43 -9.62
CA GLY A 164 -15.15 -22.76 -9.47
C GLY A 164 -15.96 -23.71 -8.59
N GLY A 165 -16.51 -23.21 -7.47
CA GLY A 165 -17.34 -24.00 -6.56
C GLY A 165 -18.71 -24.37 -7.15
N LEU A 166 -19.23 -23.58 -8.09
CA LEU A 166 -20.52 -23.83 -8.74
C LEU A 166 -20.45 -24.71 -9.99
N ILE A 167 -19.27 -24.97 -10.55
CA ILE A 167 -19.15 -25.74 -11.80
C ILE A 167 -19.83 -27.11 -11.68
N PHE A 168 -19.52 -27.88 -10.64
CA PHE A 168 -20.03 -29.25 -10.50
C PHE A 168 -21.51 -29.29 -10.08
N THR A 169 -21.97 -28.30 -9.31
CA THR A 169 -23.39 -28.21 -8.91
C THR A 169 -24.29 -27.83 -10.07
N LEU A 170 -23.83 -26.96 -10.99
CA LEU A 170 -24.61 -26.51 -12.14
C LEU A 170 -24.49 -27.45 -13.35
N ALA A 171 -23.29 -27.98 -13.62
CA ALA A 171 -23.05 -28.82 -14.79
C ALA A 171 -23.39 -30.30 -14.54
N GLY A 172 -23.60 -30.72 -13.29
CA GLY A 172 -23.95 -32.09 -12.93
C GLY A 172 -22.95 -33.10 -13.51
N SER A 173 -23.45 -34.05 -14.33
CA SER A 173 -22.62 -35.06 -15.00
C SER A 173 -21.54 -34.49 -15.92
N HIS A 174 -21.72 -33.26 -16.43
CA HIS A 174 -20.74 -32.57 -17.28
C HIS A 174 -19.70 -31.76 -16.49
N GLY A 175 -19.74 -31.79 -15.14
CA GLY A 175 -18.81 -31.07 -14.26
C GLY A 175 -17.33 -31.16 -14.67
N PRO A 176 -16.76 -32.36 -14.84
CA PRO A 176 -15.37 -32.51 -15.25
C PRO A 176 -15.02 -31.83 -16.58
N VAL A 177 -15.90 -31.93 -17.58
CA VAL A 177 -15.70 -31.35 -18.91
C VAL A 177 -15.79 -29.83 -18.86
N VAL A 178 -16.76 -29.28 -18.11
CA VAL A 178 -16.92 -27.84 -17.92
C VAL A 178 -15.72 -27.26 -17.16
N ALA A 179 -15.25 -27.92 -16.10
CA ALA A 179 -14.05 -27.52 -15.36
C ALA A 179 -12.81 -27.49 -16.27
N ALA A 180 -12.57 -28.56 -17.02
CA ALA A 180 -11.47 -28.67 -17.97
C ALA A 180 -11.50 -27.56 -19.04
N THR A 181 -12.69 -27.31 -19.62
CA THR A 181 -12.86 -26.29 -20.66
C THR A 181 -12.65 -24.89 -20.11
N ALA A 182 -13.20 -24.60 -18.91
CA ALA A 182 -13.10 -23.30 -18.28
C ALA A 182 -11.64 -22.90 -18.01
N VAL A 183 -10.85 -23.79 -17.38
CA VAL A 183 -9.46 -23.44 -16.99
C VAL A 183 -8.54 -23.25 -18.20
N ILE A 184 -8.73 -24.01 -19.29
CA ILE A 184 -8.00 -23.82 -20.55
C ILE A 184 -8.42 -22.51 -21.22
N ALA A 185 -9.73 -22.27 -21.35
CA ALA A 185 -10.24 -21.07 -22.02
C ALA A 185 -9.74 -19.80 -21.34
N LEU A 186 -9.75 -19.77 -20.00
CA LEU A 186 -9.23 -18.65 -19.21
C LEU A 186 -7.72 -18.45 -19.43
N ALA A 187 -6.92 -19.53 -19.42
CA ALA A 187 -5.48 -19.45 -19.67
C ALA A 187 -5.15 -18.94 -21.09
N VAL A 188 -5.89 -19.40 -22.10
CA VAL A 188 -5.73 -18.92 -23.49
C VAL A 188 -6.08 -17.43 -23.59
N CYS A 189 -7.20 -17.00 -23.00
CA CYS A 189 -7.58 -15.59 -22.94
C CYS A 189 -6.52 -14.73 -22.23
N GLY A 190 -5.95 -15.22 -21.12
CA GLY A 190 -4.85 -14.59 -20.42
C GLY A 190 -3.61 -14.42 -21.30
N ASN A 191 -3.21 -15.47 -22.03
CA ASN A 191 -2.06 -15.41 -22.94
C ASN A 191 -2.27 -14.46 -24.11
N VAL A 192 -3.47 -14.43 -24.70
CA VAL A 192 -3.81 -13.49 -25.79
C VAL A 192 -3.68 -12.05 -25.28
N CYS A 193 -4.22 -11.74 -24.10
CA CYS A 193 -4.07 -10.43 -23.48
C CYS A 193 -2.60 -10.09 -23.15
N ALA A 194 -1.80 -11.07 -22.72
CA ALA A 194 -0.39 -10.88 -22.39
C ALA A 194 0.45 -10.39 -23.58
N ARG A 195 0.12 -10.84 -24.79
CA ARG A 195 0.79 -10.40 -26.03
C ARG A 195 0.50 -8.93 -26.40
N MET A 196 -0.51 -8.33 -25.77
CA MET A 196 -0.85 -6.91 -25.96
C MET A 196 -0.13 -5.99 -24.98
N ILE A 197 0.61 -6.54 -24.01
CA ILE A 197 1.39 -5.76 -23.05
C ILE A 197 2.56 -5.10 -23.79
N PRO A 198 2.73 -3.77 -23.70
CA PRO A 198 3.86 -3.08 -24.32
C PRO A 198 5.20 -3.58 -23.79
N LYS A 199 6.25 -3.38 -24.58
CA LYS A 199 7.62 -3.71 -24.20
C LYS A 199 8.03 -3.02 -22.88
N VAL A 200 8.55 -3.81 -21.94
CA VAL A 200 9.11 -3.32 -20.67
C VAL A 200 10.47 -3.95 -20.44
N ASP A 201 11.52 -3.14 -20.49
CA ASP A 201 12.92 -3.60 -20.48
C ASP A 201 13.30 -4.35 -19.19
N ALA A 202 14.37 -5.14 -19.31
CA ALA A 202 14.98 -5.85 -18.20
C ALA A 202 15.56 -4.87 -17.16
N GLY A 203 15.48 -5.22 -15.87
CA GLY A 203 16.06 -4.40 -14.80
C GLY A 203 17.59 -4.53 -14.71
N ALA A 204 18.12 -5.71 -15.04
CA ALA A 204 19.54 -6.05 -15.00
C ALA A 204 19.86 -7.15 -16.05
N PRO A 205 19.92 -6.82 -17.36
CA PRO A 205 20.12 -7.81 -18.43
C PRO A 205 21.43 -8.61 -18.30
N GLU A 206 22.47 -7.96 -17.77
CA GLU A 206 23.80 -8.54 -17.54
C GLU A 206 23.89 -9.44 -16.29
N LEU A 207 22.80 -9.57 -15.52
CA LEU A 207 22.79 -10.39 -14.31
C LEU A 207 23.10 -11.86 -14.65
N LYS A 208 24.07 -12.45 -13.95
CA LYS A 208 24.34 -13.89 -14.00
C LYS A 208 23.45 -14.61 -13.00
N ILE A 209 22.65 -15.55 -13.47
CA ILE A 209 21.72 -16.30 -12.62
C ILE A 209 22.50 -17.31 -11.78
N ASN A 210 22.36 -17.21 -10.47
CA ASN A 210 22.75 -18.25 -9.54
C ASN A 210 21.61 -19.26 -9.40
N TRP A 211 21.84 -20.48 -9.86
CA TRP A 211 20.84 -21.55 -9.86
C TRP A 211 20.63 -22.20 -8.49
N ASN A 212 21.48 -21.91 -7.50
CA ASN A 212 21.31 -22.46 -6.16
C ASN A 212 20.31 -21.61 -5.34
N PRO A 213 19.11 -22.13 -5.04
CA PRO A 213 18.03 -21.33 -4.46
C PRO A 213 18.28 -20.93 -3.01
N LEU A 214 19.00 -21.73 -2.22
CA LEU A 214 19.24 -21.47 -0.79
C LEU A 214 20.15 -20.26 -0.52
N PRO A 215 21.40 -20.20 -1.05
CA PRO A 215 22.25 -19.04 -0.85
C PRO A 215 21.65 -17.80 -1.50
N GLU A 216 20.94 -17.95 -2.62
CA GLU A 216 20.27 -16.84 -3.27
C GLU A 216 19.10 -16.30 -2.43
N SER A 217 18.29 -17.18 -1.82
CA SER A 217 17.21 -16.77 -0.92
C SER A 217 17.73 -15.93 0.24
N LEU A 218 18.85 -16.34 0.84
CA LEU A 218 19.52 -15.55 1.88
C LEU A 218 20.07 -14.23 1.32
N ALA A 219 20.62 -14.22 0.11
CA ALA A 219 21.13 -13.01 -0.53
C ALA A 219 20.03 -11.98 -0.79
N VAL A 220 18.88 -12.38 -1.36
CA VAL A 220 17.76 -11.47 -1.63
C VAL A 220 17.12 -10.95 -0.33
N LEU A 221 17.02 -11.80 0.71
CA LEU A 221 16.55 -11.36 2.04
C LEU A 221 17.50 -10.35 2.69
N ARG A 222 18.82 -10.51 2.53
CA ARG A 222 19.81 -9.51 2.98
C ARG A 222 19.73 -8.23 2.16
N MET A 223 19.52 -8.34 0.85
CA MET A 223 19.36 -7.19 -0.05
C MET A 223 18.15 -6.34 0.34
N ALA A 224 17.00 -6.96 0.59
CA ALA A 224 15.78 -6.28 1.04
C ALA A 224 15.96 -5.53 2.37
N LYS A 225 16.96 -5.90 3.19
CA LYS A 225 17.29 -5.23 4.46
C LYS A 225 18.19 -4.00 4.31
N LYS A 226 18.77 -3.75 3.13
CA LYS A 226 19.65 -2.58 2.88
C LYS A 226 18.93 -1.26 3.13
N GLN A 227 17.71 -1.13 2.61
CA GLN A 227 16.87 0.05 2.80
C GLN A 227 15.86 -0.17 3.92
N LYS A 228 15.97 0.60 5.00
CA LYS A 228 15.09 0.48 6.17
C LYS A 228 13.60 0.61 5.83
N ALA A 229 13.24 1.57 4.96
CA ALA A 229 11.86 1.80 4.55
C ALA A 229 11.28 0.58 3.82
N VAL A 230 12.00 0.04 2.83
CA VAL A 230 11.59 -1.15 2.07
C VAL A 230 11.47 -2.36 2.99
N ARG A 231 12.47 -2.62 3.83
CA ARG A 231 12.44 -3.72 4.82
C ARG A 231 11.19 -3.67 5.71
N ASN A 232 10.89 -2.50 6.27
CA ASN A 232 9.77 -2.34 7.19
C ASN A 232 8.43 -2.45 6.44
N ALA A 233 8.37 -2.00 5.19
CA ALA A 233 7.20 -2.20 4.34
C ALA A 233 6.95 -3.67 4.02
N ILE A 234 8.02 -4.42 3.69
CA ILE A 234 7.94 -5.88 3.49
C ILE A 234 7.43 -6.57 4.76
N LEU A 235 7.96 -6.21 5.93
CA LEU A 235 7.46 -6.75 7.21
C LEU A 235 5.97 -6.44 7.43
N GLY A 236 5.53 -5.22 7.13
CA GLY A 236 4.12 -4.84 7.17
C GLY A 236 3.26 -5.73 6.27
N VAL A 237 3.66 -5.89 5.00
CA VAL A 237 2.94 -6.75 4.04
C VAL A 237 2.92 -8.21 4.51
N SER A 238 4.04 -8.75 5.02
CA SER A 238 4.07 -10.12 5.55
C SER A 238 3.17 -10.31 6.78
N TRP A 239 3.14 -9.33 7.68
CA TRP A 239 2.23 -9.34 8.82
C TRP A 239 0.76 -9.34 8.38
N PHE A 240 0.42 -8.55 7.36
CA PHE A 240 -0.92 -8.59 6.76
C PHE A 240 -1.27 -10.00 6.24
N TRP A 241 -0.36 -10.64 5.50
CA TRP A 241 -0.59 -12.01 5.01
C TRP A 241 -0.79 -13.01 6.14
N PHE A 242 -0.07 -12.87 7.26
CA PHE A 242 -0.31 -13.68 8.45
C PHE A 242 -1.72 -13.46 9.01
N VAL A 243 -2.12 -12.21 9.26
CA VAL A 243 -3.46 -11.87 9.78
C VAL A 243 -4.56 -12.37 8.85
N GLY A 244 -4.44 -12.11 7.55
CA GLY A 244 -5.39 -12.56 6.54
C GLY A 244 -5.48 -14.08 6.45
N THR A 245 -4.35 -14.79 6.55
CA THR A 245 -4.33 -16.26 6.54
C THR A 245 -5.01 -16.85 7.77
N VAL A 246 -4.69 -16.36 8.98
CA VAL A 246 -5.36 -16.83 10.20
C VAL A 246 -6.86 -16.59 10.08
N LEU A 247 -7.29 -15.37 9.74
CA LEU A 247 -8.69 -15.02 9.65
C LEU A 247 -9.44 -15.87 8.62
N THR A 248 -8.96 -15.92 7.38
CA THR A 248 -9.62 -16.63 6.28
C THR A 248 -9.61 -18.15 6.45
N SER A 249 -8.57 -18.74 7.06
CA SER A 249 -8.53 -20.18 7.35
C SER A 249 -9.62 -20.63 8.33
N GLN A 250 -10.05 -19.74 9.24
CA GLN A 250 -11.07 -20.06 10.23
C GLN A 250 -12.48 -19.66 9.79
N LEU A 251 -12.63 -18.83 8.76
CA LEU A 251 -13.93 -18.34 8.29
C LEU A 251 -14.94 -19.46 7.94
N PRO A 252 -14.57 -20.56 7.26
CA PRO A 252 -15.52 -21.65 6.96
C PRO A 252 -16.14 -22.24 8.23
N THR A 253 -15.32 -22.57 9.23
CA THR A 253 -15.80 -23.11 10.50
C THR A 253 -16.57 -22.05 11.28
N TYR A 254 -16.05 -20.82 11.37
CA TYR A 254 -16.71 -19.70 12.05
C TYR A 254 -18.11 -19.41 11.51
N ALA A 255 -18.29 -19.48 10.18
CA ALA A 255 -19.60 -19.26 9.56
C ALA A 255 -20.64 -20.29 9.99
N ILE A 256 -20.22 -21.54 10.20
CA ILE A 256 -21.12 -22.62 10.65
C ILE A 256 -21.32 -22.53 12.16
N THR A 257 -20.23 -22.53 12.94
CA THR A 257 -20.30 -22.66 14.42
C THR A 257 -20.74 -21.38 15.12
N ASN A 258 -20.23 -20.22 14.70
CA ASN A 258 -20.43 -18.95 15.40
C ASN A 258 -21.51 -18.08 14.76
N LEU A 259 -21.64 -18.11 13.42
CA LEU A 259 -22.70 -17.39 12.71
C LEU A 259 -23.97 -18.23 12.49
N GLY A 260 -23.88 -19.55 12.63
CA GLY A 260 -25.03 -20.45 12.56
C GLY A 260 -25.50 -20.72 11.14
N GLY A 261 -24.64 -20.46 10.15
CA GLY A 261 -24.99 -20.55 8.74
C GLY A 261 -24.85 -21.94 8.14
N GLU A 262 -25.48 -22.11 6.99
CA GLU A 262 -25.12 -23.18 6.07
C GLU A 262 -23.68 -22.99 5.53
N PRO A 263 -23.06 -24.03 4.94
CA PRO A 263 -21.73 -23.91 4.33
C PRO A 263 -21.61 -22.80 3.28
N THR A 264 -22.69 -22.26 2.72
CA THR A 264 -22.63 -21.12 1.80
C THR A 264 -22.36 -19.78 2.50
N LEU A 265 -22.62 -19.67 3.81
CA LEU A 265 -22.48 -18.41 4.54
C LEU A 265 -21.02 -17.93 4.61
N TYR A 266 -20.03 -18.83 4.62
CA TYR A 266 -18.62 -18.39 4.60
C TYR A 266 -18.27 -17.68 3.30
N ILE A 267 -18.89 -18.03 2.16
CA ILE A 267 -18.68 -17.35 0.87
C ILE A 267 -19.19 -15.92 0.98
N PHE A 268 -20.32 -15.71 1.65
CA PHE A 268 -20.82 -14.36 1.94
C PHE A 268 -19.87 -13.58 2.84
N ALA A 269 -19.37 -14.17 3.93
CA ALA A 269 -18.40 -13.53 4.81
C ALA A 269 -17.10 -13.13 4.04
N LEU A 270 -16.61 -14.03 3.19
CA LEU A 270 -15.45 -13.79 2.33
C LEU A 270 -15.71 -12.75 1.25
N ALA A 271 -16.95 -12.66 0.75
CA ALA A 271 -17.39 -11.63 -0.18
C ALA A 271 -17.36 -10.25 0.47
N LEU A 272 -17.86 -10.12 1.70
CA LEU A 272 -17.79 -8.88 2.48
C LEU A 272 -16.34 -8.43 2.67
N PHE A 273 -15.47 -9.34 3.10
CA PHE A 273 -14.05 -9.04 3.25
C PHE A 273 -13.42 -8.57 1.93
N SER A 274 -13.67 -9.29 0.83
CA SER A 274 -13.10 -8.98 -0.49
C SER A 274 -13.62 -7.65 -1.05
N VAL A 275 -14.92 -7.37 -0.91
CA VAL A 275 -15.54 -6.10 -1.32
C VAL A 275 -14.97 -4.96 -0.49
N GLY A 276 -14.83 -5.14 0.83
CA GLY A 276 -14.15 -4.21 1.71
C GLY A 276 -12.75 -3.88 1.18
N THR A 277 -11.93 -4.90 0.91
CA THR A 277 -10.56 -4.71 0.38
C THR A 277 -10.55 -3.98 -0.95
N GLY A 278 -11.47 -4.28 -1.86
CA GLY A 278 -11.62 -3.55 -3.12
C GLY A 278 -11.94 -2.07 -2.91
N VAL A 279 -12.94 -1.76 -2.08
CA VAL A 279 -13.34 -0.38 -1.78
C VAL A 279 -12.22 0.39 -1.09
N GLY A 280 -11.57 -0.21 -0.08
CA GLY A 280 -10.44 0.39 0.63
C GLY A 280 -9.28 0.70 -0.30
N SER A 281 -8.94 -0.25 -1.19
CA SER A 281 -7.86 -0.09 -2.17
C SER A 281 -8.14 1.04 -3.17
N LEU A 282 -9.38 1.18 -3.63
CA LEU A 282 -9.77 2.28 -4.52
C LEU A 282 -9.79 3.64 -3.82
N LEU A 283 -10.18 3.69 -2.54
CA LEU A 283 -10.18 4.91 -1.75
C LEU A 283 -8.77 5.43 -1.44
N CYS A 284 -7.74 4.58 -1.49
CA CYS A 284 -6.35 4.97 -1.26
C CYS A 284 -5.89 6.13 -2.15
N GLU A 285 -6.16 6.12 -3.46
CA GLU A 285 -5.75 7.22 -4.36
C GLU A 285 -6.40 8.55 -3.96
N LYS A 286 -7.70 8.54 -3.67
CA LYS A 286 -8.46 9.72 -3.25
C LYS A 286 -7.97 10.25 -1.91
N LEU A 287 -7.61 9.35 -1.00
CA LEU A 287 -7.09 9.70 0.32
C LEU A 287 -5.61 10.10 0.29
N SER A 288 -4.82 9.59 -0.63
CA SER A 288 -3.39 9.91 -0.77
C SER A 288 -3.13 11.18 -1.58
N GLY A 289 -4.14 11.67 -2.32
CA GLY A 289 -3.98 12.86 -3.16
C GLY A 289 -3.00 12.62 -4.30
N ARG A 290 -2.97 11.39 -4.85
CA ARG A 290 -2.06 10.98 -5.94
C ARG A 290 -0.57 11.01 -5.57
N THR A 291 -0.27 10.87 -4.28
CA THR A 291 1.10 10.65 -3.80
C THR A 291 1.20 9.31 -3.08
N VAL A 292 2.41 8.81 -2.88
CA VAL A 292 2.65 7.63 -2.02
C VAL A 292 2.51 8.06 -0.56
N GLU A 293 1.26 8.17 -0.10
CA GLU A 293 0.94 8.65 1.25
C GLU A 293 0.94 7.51 2.27
N ILE A 294 2.09 7.33 2.91
CA ILE A 294 2.31 6.28 3.90
C ILE A 294 1.52 6.51 5.20
N GLY A 295 0.97 7.71 5.42
CA GLY A 295 0.05 8.00 6.53
C GLY A 295 -1.25 7.19 6.50
N LEU A 296 -1.59 6.53 5.39
CA LEU A 296 -2.75 5.62 5.34
C LEU A 296 -2.48 4.27 6.01
N VAL A 297 -1.22 3.87 6.18
CA VAL A 297 -0.86 2.57 6.79
C VAL A 297 -1.31 2.48 8.25
N PRO A 298 -1.06 3.48 9.13
CA PRO A 298 -1.62 3.47 10.49
C PRO A 298 -3.14 3.43 10.53
N LEU A 299 -3.81 4.16 9.63
CA LEU A 299 -5.26 4.11 9.52
C LEU A 299 -5.74 2.69 9.26
N GLY A 300 -5.12 2.00 8.29
CA GLY A 300 -5.36 0.60 7.99
C GLY A 300 -5.11 -0.33 9.18
N ALA A 301 -3.95 -0.21 9.83
CA ALA A 301 -3.58 -1.08 10.95
C ALA A 301 -4.55 -0.96 12.13
N PHE A 302 -4.85 0.27 12.58
CA PHE A 302 -5.76 0.50 13.71
C PHE A 302 -7.20 0.16 13.37
N GLY A 303 -7.65 0.44 12.14
CA GLY A 303 -8.98 0.05 11.70
C GLY A 303 -9.16 -1.47 11.67
N MET A 304 -8.20 -2.22 11.11
CA MET A 304 -8.23 -3.69 11.18
C MET A 304 -8.30 -4.19 12.62
N THR A 305 -7.48 -3.66 13.53
CA THR A 305 -7.56 -4.00 14.96
C THR A 305 -8.93 -3.71 15.54
N ALA A 306 -9.49 -2.52 15.30
CA ALA A 306 -10.76 -2.11 15.89
C ALA A 306 -11.91 -3.03 15.46
N PHE A 307 -12.03 -3.33 14.16
CA PHE A 307 -13.09 -4.21 13.67
C PHE A 307 -12.86 -5.69 14.01
N MET A 308 -11.62 -6.17 14.13
CA MET A 308 -11.36 -7.53 14.65
C MET A 308 -11.69 -7.65 16.14
N LEU A 309 -11.41 -6.61 16.95
CA LEU A 309 -11.83 -6.56 18.35
C LEU A 309 -13.35 -6.52 18.46
N ASP A 310 -14.00 -5.67 17.65
CA ASP A 310 -15.46 -5.55 17.68
C ASP A 310 -16.14 -6.86 17.26
N LEU A 311 -15.60 -7.56 16.25
CA LEU A 311 -16.08 -8.87 15.80
C LEU A 311 -16.10 -9.90 16.95
N TYR A 312 -15.07 -9.91 17.81
CA TYR A 312 -15.05 -10.75 19.01
C TYR A 312 -16.22 -10.40 19.94
N PHE A 313 -16.44 -9.12 20.23
CA PHE A 313 -17.54 -8.70 21.11
C PHE A 313 -18.92 -8.85 20.48
N ALA A 314 -19.01 -8.80 19.15
CA ALA A 314 -20.23 -9.03 18.39
C ALA A 314 -20.65 -10.51 18.44
N ARG A 315 -19.68 -11.44 18.42
CA ARG A 315 -19.93 -12.88 18.49
C ARG A 315 -18.84 -13.65 19.22
N ALA A 316 -18.84 -13.58 20.55
CA ALA A 316 -17.88 -14.29 21.40
C ALA A 316 -18.21 -15.78 21.60
N GLY A 317 -19.46 -16.18 21.39
CA GLY A 317 -19.95 -17.55 21.58
C GLY A 317 -20.48 -18.20 20.30
N GLU A 318 -20.94 -19.44 20.41
CA GLU A 318 -21.58 -20.19 19.34
C GLU A 318 -22.93 -19.57 18.93
N ALA A 319 -23.37 -19.87 17.70
CA ALA A 319 -24.64 -19.41 17.17
C ALA A 319 -25.83 -19.99 17.96
N THR A 320 -26.83 -19.15 18.25
CA THR A 320 -28.07 -19.58 18.92
C THR A 320 -29.05 -20.25 17.98
N ALA A 321 -28.96 -19.94 16.68
CA ALA A 321 -29.70 -20.58 15.61
C ALA A 321 -28.70 -21.18 14.61
N GLN A 322 -29.07 -22.29 13.96
CA GLN A 322 -28.21 -23.06 13.06
C GLN A 322 -28.92 -23.28 11.72
N GLY A 323 -28.15 -23.56 10.67
CA GLY A 323 -28.70 -23.79 9.32
C GLY A 323 -29.28 -22.54 8.67
N LEU A 324 -28.77 -21.36 9.03
CA LEU A 324 -29.23 -20.09 8.47
C LEU A 324 -28.71 -19.90 7.04
N SER A 325 -29.62 -19.64 6.11
CA SER A 325 -29.26 -19.03 4.83
C SER A 325 -28.70 -17.62 5.02
N VAL A 326 -28.05 -17.07 3.99
CA VAL A 326 -27.49 -15.70 4.02
C VAL A 326 -28.56 -14.66 4.40
N LEU A 327 -29.78 -14.78 3.85
CA LEU A 327 -30.86 -13.84 4.13
C LEU A 327 -31.34 -13.95 5.58
N GLN A 328 -31.50 -15.18 6.08
CA GLN A 328 -31.92 -15.42 7.47
C GLN A 328 -30.85 -14.94 8.46
N PHE A 329 -29.56 -15.18 8.16
CA PHE A 329 -28.46 -14.61 8.93
C PHE A 329 -28.53 -13.09 8.97
N ALA A 330 -28.71 -12.42 7.82
CA ALA A 330 -28.78 -10.96 7.76
C ALA A 330 -29.95 -10.36 8.56
N GLN A 331 -31.01 -11.14 8.79
CA GLN A 331 -32.16 -10.75 9.61
C GLN A 331 -31.97 -11.02 11.11
N GLN A 332 -30.97 -11.81 11.52
CA GLN A 332 -30.71 -12.07 12.94
C GLN A 332 -30.26 -10.80 13.68
N PRO A 333 -30.70 -10.61 14.93
CA PRO A 333 -30.21 -9.53 15.78
C PRO A 333 -28.67 -9.59 15.92
N GLY A 334 -28.01 -8.46 15.67
CA GLY A 334 -26.55 -8.34 15.75
C GLY A 334 -25.78 -8.67 14.47
N SER A 335 -26.39 -9.31 13.47
CA SER A 335 -25.71 -9.65 12.20
C SER A 335 -25.22 -8.43 11.43
N THR A 336 -25.94 -7.30 11.48
CA THR A 336 -25.50 -6.04 10.87
C THR A 336 -24.14 -5.58 11.40
N ARG A 337 -23.88 -5.75 12.71
CA ARG A 337 -22.59 -5.42 13.32
C ARG A 337 -21.47 -6.30 12.75
N ILE A 338 -21.69 -7.61 12.70
CA ILE A 338 -20.75 -8.58 12.11
C ILE A 338 -20.47 -8.28 10.63
N ILE A 339 -21.50 -7.93 9.86
CA ILE A 339 -21.37 -7.54 8.45
C ILE A 339 -20.49 -6.30 8.31
N ILE A 340 -20.73 -5.29 9.15
CA ILE A 340 -19.92 -4.07 9.21
C ILE A 340 -18.48 -4.39 9.60
N ASP A 341 -18.27 -5.29 10.56
CA ASP A 341 -16.94 -5.71 11.00
C ASP A 341 -16.16 -6.37 9.87
N LEU A 342 -16.74 -7.36 9.19
CA LEU A 342 -16.09 -8.05 8.08
C LEU A 342 -15.78 -7.10 6.90
N LEU A 343 -16.71 -6.21 6.57
CA LEU A 343 -16.48 -5.15 5.58
C LEU A 343 -15.38 -4.19 6.03
N GLY A 344 -15.37 -3.81 7.31
CA GLY A 344 -14.40 -2.91 7.92
C GLY A 344 -13.00 -3.49 7.90
N ILE A 345 -12.82 -4.74 8.33
CA ILE A 345 -11.52 -5.44 8.27
C ILE A 345 -11.00 -5.44 6.82
N GLY A 346 -11.86 -5.75 5.84
CA GLY A 346 -11.53 -5.65 4.42
C GLY A 346 -11.15 -4.24 3.98
N LEU A 347 -11.94 -3.22 4.31
CA LEU A 347 -11.71 -1.82 3.96
C LEU A 347 -10.33 -1.33 4.45
N PHE A 348 -10.04 -1.56 5.72
CA PHE A 348 -8.81 -1.11 6.34
C PHE A 348 -7.59 -1.93 5.92
N THR A 349 -7.80 -3.17 5.46
CA THR A 349 -6.78 -3.93 4.71
C THR A 349 -6.32 -3.17 3.47
N GLY A 350 -7.25 -2.61 2.68
CA GLY A 350 -6.90 -1.82 1.49
C GLY A 350 -6.04 -0.59 1.82
N PHE A 351 -6.38 0.12 2.90
CA PHE A 351 -5.58 1.25 3.41
C PHE A 351 -4.20 0.86 3.94
N PHE A 352 -4.05 -0.38 4.38
CA PHE A 352 -2.79 -0.90 4.88
C PHE A 352 -1.85 -1.34 3.74
N VAL A 353 -2.35 -2.15 2.81
CA VAL A 353 -1.50 -2.88 1.83
C VAL A 353 -1.10 -2.01 0.64
N VAL A 354 -2.02 -1.23 0.07
CA VAL A 354 -1.76 -0.45 -1.15
C VAL A 354 -0.61 0.55 -0.99
N PRO A 355 -0.54 1.36 0.08
CA PRO A 355 0.56 2.31 0.27
C PRO A 355 1.90 1.60 0.51
N LEU A 356 1.91 0.42 1.14
CA LEU A 356 3.14 -0.35 1.38
C LEU A 356 3.73 -0.88 0.07
N PHE A 357 2.90 -1.38 -0.86
CA PHE A 357 3.38 -1.78 -2.18
C PHE A 357 3.91 -0.59 -2.98
N ALA A 358 3.20 0.53 -2.97
CA ALA A 358 3.66 1.76 -3.62
C ALA A 358 4.96 2.30 -2.99
N LEU A 359 5.15 2.13 -1.68
CA LEU A 359 6.39 2.49 -0.98
C LEU A 359 7.56 1.59 -1.39
N ILE A 360 7.36 0.26 -1.42
CA ILE A 360 8.38 -0.69 -1.88
C ILE A 360 8.80 -0.32 -3.31
N GLN A 361 7.83 -0.07 -4.20
CA GLN A 361 8.07 0.26 -5.60
C GLN A 361 8.78 1.61 -5.78
N SER A 362 8.41 2.64 -5.03
CA SER A 362 9.00 3.97 -5.17
C SER A 362 10.40 4.09 -4.58
N ARG A 363 10.76 3.25 -3.59
CA ARG A 363 12.06 3.32 -2.92
C ARG A 363 13.09 2.31 -3.45
N THR A 364 12.64 1.25 -4.13
CA THR A 364 13.53 0.21 -4.64
C THR A 364 14.17 0.61 -5.98
N PRO A 365 15.49 0.47 -6.14
CA PRO A 365 16.17 0.66 -7.43
C PRO A 365 15.60 -0.26 -8.52
N LYS A 366 15.46 0.24 -9.74
CA LYS A 366 14.89 -0.53 -10.87
C LYS A 366 15.62 -1.86 -11.13
N SER A 367 16.93 -1.92 -10.89
CA SER A 367 17.78 -3.11 -11.09
C SER A 367 17.68 -4.17 -9.99
N GLU A 368 17.05 -3.84 -8.86
CA GLU A 368 16.85 -4.76 -7.73
C GLU A 368 15.37 -5.11 -7.50
N MET A 369 14.45 -4.45 -8.25
CA MET A 369 13.00 -4.48 -8.02
C MET A 369 12.42 -5.89 -7.92
N SER A 370 12.69 -6.76 -8.88
CA SER A 370 12.08 -8.11 -8.87
C SER A 370 12.66 -8.97 -7.75
N ARG A 371 13.96 -8.84 -7.47
CA ARG A 371 14.58 -9.56 -6.35
C ARG A 371 14.09 -9.08 -4.98
N VAL A 372 13.72 -7.80 -4.83
CA VAL A 372 13.04 -7.32 -3.62
C VAL A 372 11.65 -7.95 -3.49
N PHE A 373 10.88 -8.05 -4.57
CA PHE A 373 9.59 -8.75 -4.54
C PHE A 373 9.73 -10.26 -4.33
N ALA A 374 10.80 -10.88 -4.81
CA ALA A 374 11.14 -12.26 -4.47
C ALA A 374 11.40 -12.43 -2.96
N ALA A 375 12.16 -11.52 -2.34
CA ALA A 375 12.37 -11.54 -0.89
C ALA A 375 11.05 -11.37 -0.12
N LEU A 376 10.17 -10.48 -0.59
CA LEU A 376 8.81 -10.32 -0.04
C LEU A 376 8.01 -11.61 -0.15
N ASN A 377 8.03 -12.31 -1.29
CA ASN A 377 7.32 -13.58 -1.46
C ASN A 377 7.82 -14.68 -0.54
N ILE A 378 9.15 -14.81 -0.37
CA ILE A 378 9.75 -15.78 0.57
C ILE A 378 9.27 -15.48 1.99
N GLN A 379 9.35 -14.22 2.41
CA GLN A 379 8.94 -13.82 3.75
C GLN A 379 7.44 -14.02 3.97
N ASN A 380 6.59 -13.65 3.01
CA ASN A 380 5.15 -13.88 3.08
C ASN A 380 4.82 -15.37 3.19
N SER A 381 5.49 -16.22 2.42
CA SER A 381 5.31 -17.68 2.49
C SER A 381 5.63 -18.21 3.88
N GLY A 382 6.71 -17.73 4.50
CA GLY A 382 7.05 -18.07 5.89
C GLY A 382 5.98 -17.63 6.89
N PHE A 383 5.41 -16.43 6.71
CA PHE A 383 4.33 -15.92 7.55
C PHE A 383 3.01 -16.70 7.36
N ILE A 384 2.70 -17.16 6.14
CA ILE A 384 1.54 -18.00 5.87
C ILE A 384 1.67 -19.36 6.57
N VAL A 385 2.84 -19.99 6.50
CA VAL A 385 3.11 -21.26 7.21
C VAL A 385 3.03 -21.06 8.73
N ALA A 386 3.59 -19.95 9.24
CA ALA A 386 3.47 -19.62 10.66
C ALA A 386 2.01 -19.40 11.09
N ALA A 387 1.19 -18.73 10.27
CA ALA A 387 -0.23 -18.53 10.52
C ALA A 387 -1.00 -19.87 10.63
N ALA A 388 -0.73 -20.81 9.72
CA ALA A 388 -1.31 -22.15 9.77
C ALA A 388 -0.90 -22.88 11.06
N GLY A 389 0.38 -22.84 11.43
CA GLY A 389 0.89 -23.43 12.67
C GLY A 389 0.26 -22.82 13.93
N VAL A 390 0.09 -21.50 13.96
CA VAL A 390 -0.59 -20.79 15.07
C VAL A 390 -2.06 -21.19 15.17
N GLY A 391 -2.78 -21.32 14.04
CA GLY A 391 -4.16 -21.80 14.03
C GLY A 391 -4.30 -23.21 14.62
N LEU A 392 -3.42 -24.14 14.21
CA LEU A 392 -3.39 -25.50 14.75
C LEU A 392 -3.05 -25.53 16.25
N ALA A 393 -2.04 -24.76 16.66
CA ALA A 393 -1.64 -24.69 18.07
C ALA A 393 -2.74 -24.09 18.96
N ALA A 394 -3.43 -23.04 18.49
CA ALA A 394 -4.55 -22.43 19.19
C ALA A 394 -5.71 -23.42 19.35
N HIS A 395 -6.04 -24.16 18.29
CA HIS A 395 -7.06 -25.21 18.35
C HIS A 395 -6.69 -26.32 19.34
N ALA A 396 -5.43 -26.79 19.30
CA ALA A 396 -4.93 -27.80 20.24
C ALA A 396 -4.91 -27.31 21.70
N ALA A 397 -4.75 -26.00 21.92
CA ALA A 397 -4.85 -25.37 23.23
C ALA A 397 -6.31 -25.14 23.70
N GLY A 398 -7.31 -25.58 22.92
CA GLY A 398 -8.73 -25.40 23.23
C GLY A 398 -9.23 -23.96 23.05
N MET A 399 -8.49 -23.10 22.34
CA MET A 399 -8.96 -21.76 22.03
C MET A 399 -10.12 -21.81 21.04
N THR A 400 -11.19 -21.10 21.35
CA THR A 400 -12.30 -20.88 20.42
C THR A 400 -11.88 -19.95 19.27
N ILE A 401 -12.57 -20.01 18.13
CA ILE A 401 -12.28 -19.13 16.98
C ILE A 401 -12.40 -17.64 17.35
N PRO A 402 -13.44 -17.17 18.07
CA PRO A 402 -13.49 -15.78 18.54
C PRO A 402 -12.27 -15.39 19.40
N GLN A 403 -11.82 -16.26 20.31
CA GLN A 403 -10.62 -16.00 21.12
C GLN A 403 -9.35 -15.90 20.27
N LEU A 404 -9.24 -16.71 19.21
CA LEU A 404 -8.16 -16.59 18.24
C LEU A 404 -8.21 -15.26 17.48
N PHE A 405 -9.39 -14.80 17.06
CA PHE A 405 -9.55 -13.48 16.44
C PHE A 405 -9.22 -12.32 17.40
N LEU A 406 -9.60 -12.44 18.68
CA LEU A 406 -9.20 -11.49 19.73
C LEU A 406 -7.69 -11.45 19.90
N ALA A 407 -7.05 -12.61 20.04
CA ALA A 407 -5.59 -12.71 20.16
C ALA A 407 -4.89 -12.11 18.94
N LEU A 408 -5.42 -12.36 17.74
CA LEU A 408 -4.93 -11.77 16.49
C LEU A 408 -5.08 -10.25 16.47
N ALA A 409 -6.20 -9.72 16.96
CA ALA A 409 -6.44 -8.28 17.04
C ALA A 409 -5.48 -7.57 17.99
N ILE A 410 -5.22 -8.19 19.16
CA ILE A 410 -4.23 -7.73 20.14
C ILE A 410 -2.83 -7.78 19.54
N ALA A 411 -2.46 -8.90 18.91
CA ALA A 411 -1.17 -9.02 18.23
C ALA A 411 -1.00 -7.97 17.13
N ASN A 412 -2.05 -7.70 16.34
CA ASN A 412 -2.03 -6.67 15.31
C ASN A 412 -1.85 -5.27 15.91
N ALA A 413 -2.47 -4.98 17.06
CA ALA A 413 -2.26 -3.74 17.77
C ALA A 413 -0.81 -3.58 18.26
N LEU A 414 -0.25 -4.63 18.87
CA LEU A 414 1.13 -4.63 19.35
C LEU A 414 2.15 -4.47 18.22
N VAL A 415 1.96 -5.19 17.11
CA VAL A 415 2.80 -5.08 15.92
C VAL A 415 2.67 -3.69 15.29
N ALA A 416 1.47 -3.13 15.20
CA ALA A 416 1.26 -1.78 14.70
C ALA A 416 2.00 -0.73 15.56
N ILE A 417 1.85 -0.81 16.88
CA ILE A 417 2.56 0.05 17.83
C ILE A 417 4.08 -0.09 17.65
N TYR A 418 4.60 -1.32 17.57
CA TYR A 418 6.02 -1.58 17.36
C TYR A 418 6.52 -0.99 16.03
N ILE A 419 5.83 -1.23 14.91
CA ILE A 419 6.21 -0.68 13.60
C ILE A 419 6.24 0.85 13.63
N PHE A 420 5.27 1.50 14.30
CA PHE A 420 5.20 2.96 14.35
C PHE A 420 6.20 3.59 15.31
N THR A 421 6.67 2.86 16.33
CA THR A 421 7.82 3.31 17.13
C THR A 421 9.14 3.24 16.37
N ILE A 422 9.28 2.30 15.44
CA ILE A 422 10.49 2.15 14.60
C ILE A 422 10.46 3.06 13.37
N VAL A 423 9.27 3.34 12.85
CA VAL A 423 9.06 4.20 11.68
C VAL A 423 8.07 5.31 12.04
N PRO A 424 8.55 6.34 12.75
CA PRO A 424 7.68 7.42 13.21
C PRO A 424 7.06 8.20 12.06
N GLU A 425 7.71 8.18 10.90
CA GLU A 425 7.23 8.82 9.68
C GLU A 425 5.80 8.38 9.34
N PHE A 426 5.44 7.10 9.53
CA PHE A 426 4.07 6.61 9.29
C PHE A 426 3.05 7.33 10.17
N LEU A 427 3.27 7.33 11.49
CA LEU A 427 2.37 7.95 12.45
C LEU A 427 2.35 9.48 12.27
N MET A 428 3.50 10.08 12.03
CA MET A 428 3.61 11.51 11.82
C MET A 428 2.87 11.97 10.57
N ARG A 429 3.05 11.27 9.45
CA ARG A 429 2.32 11.58 8.22
C ARG A 429 0.83 11.31 8.39
N PHE A 430 0.43 10.25 9.10
CA PHE A 430 -0.97 10.02 9.44
C PHE A 430 -1.58 11.18 10.26
N LEU A 431 -0.95 11.55 11.38
CA LEU A 431 -1.44 12.64 12.24
C LEU A 431 -1.45 13.98 11.49
N SER A 432 -0.41 14.25 10.70
CA SER A 432 -0.31 15.43 9.85
C SER A 432 -1.44 15.48 8.83
N TRP A 433 -1.62 14.40 8.09
CA TRP A 433 -2.67 14.24 7.09
C TRP A 433 -4.08 14.34 7.70
N LEU A 434 -4.32 13.65 8.83
CA LEU A 434 -5.60 13.67 9.55
C LEU A 434 -5.90 15.07 10.05
N MET A 435 -4.94 15.72 10.70
CA MET A 435 -5.08 17.07 11.21
C MET A 435 -5.33 18.06 10.07
N VAL A 436 -4.54 18.01 9.00
CA VAL A 436 -4.66 18.92 7.86
C VAL A 436 -6.00 18.75 7.16
N ARG A 437 -6.45 17.52 6.88
CA ARG A 437 -7.74 17.28 6.20
C ARG A 437 -8.96 17.53 7.08
N THR A 438 -8.82 17.41 8.39
CA THR A 438 -9.91 17.69 9.34
C THR A 438 -10.05 19.20 9.57
N LEU A 439 -8.93 19.89 9.79
CA LEU A 439 -8.91 21.31 10.15
C LEU A 439 -8.95 22.25 8.95
N TYR A 440 -8.49 21.80 7.77
CA TYR A 440 -8.29 22.67 6.61
C TYR A 440 -8.81 22.08 5.31
N ARG A 441 -9.22 22.97 4.39
CA ARG A 441 -9.52 22.64 2.99
C ARG A 441 -8.38 23.14 2.13
N LEU A 442 -7.38 22.29 1.89
CA LEU A 442 -6.23 22.63 1.05
C LEU A 442 -6.60 22.73 -0.43
N ARG A 443 -6.08 23.76 -1.09
CA ARG A 443 -6.14 23.95 -2.55
C ARG A 443 -4.73 24.24 -3.08
N PRO A 444 -3.97 23.20 -3.45
CA PRO A 444 -2.68 23.39 -4.10
C PRO A 444 -2.88 23.89 -5.54
N HIS A 445 -2.06 24.86 -5.95
CA HIS A 445 -2.03 25.43 -7.30
C HIS A 445 -0.58 25.48 -7.79
N GLY A 446 -0.29 24.92 -8.97
CA GLY A 446 1.03 24.94 -9.58
C GLY A 446 2.08 24.04 -8.93
N ILE A 447 1.75 23.31 -7.85
CA ILE A 447 2.73 22.46 -7.15
C ILE A 447 3.26 21.33 -8.04
N GLU A 448 2.36 20.53 -8.62
CA GLU A 448 2.73 19.41 -9.52
C GLU A 448 3.51 19.88 -10.76
N ALA A 449 3.26 21.11 -11.23
CA ALA A 449 3.89 21.62 -12.44
C ALA A 449 5.27 22.28 -12.18
N ASN A 450 5.47 22.83 -10.98
CA ASN A 450 6.59 23.73 -10.71
C ASN A 450 7.59 23.20 -9.67
N VAL A 451 7.21 22.19 -8.87
CA VAL A 451 8.17 21.51 -7.99
C VAL A 451 8.86 20.38 -8.78
N PRO A 452 10.20 20.37 -8.88
CA PRO A 452 10.90 19.31 -9.59
C PRO A 452 10.65 17.92 -9.00
N ASP A 453 10.32 16.94 -9.83
CA ASP A 453 10.15 15.53 -9.43
C ASP A 453 11.47 14.89 -8.96
N GLU A 454 12.61 15.34 -9.51
CA GLU A 454 13.95 14.89 -9.18
C GLU A 454 14.92 16.07 -9.05
N GLY A 455 16.06 15.85 -8.42
CA GLY A 455 17.09 16.88 -8.23
C GLY A 455 16.81 17.86 -7.08
N ALA A 456 17.80 18.71 -6.79
CA ALA A 456 17.77 19.67 -5.70
C ALA A 456 16.93 20.90 -6.07
N ALA A 457 16.19 21.45 -5.11
CA ALA A 457 15.60 22.77 -5.24
C ALA A 457 15.41 23.44 -3.87
N LEU A 458 15.51 24.78 -3.88
CA LEU A 458 15.24 25.61 -2.72
C LEU A 458 13.81 26.15 -2.79
N ILE A 459 12.97 25.81 -1.82
CA ILE A 459 11.61 26.32 -1.70
C ILE A 459 11.63 27.55 -0.80
N VAL A 460 11.06 28.65 -1.30
CA VAL A 460 10.99 29.92 -0.58
C VAL A 460 9.53 30.30 -0.39
N CYS A 461 9.08 30.42 0.85
CA CYS A 461 7.68 30.68 1.18
C CYS A 461 7.51 31.74 2.27
N ASN A 462 6.35 32.40 2.32
CA ASN A 462 5.96 33.28 3.44
C ASN A 462 5.63 32.47 4.71
N HIS A 463 5.74 33.13 5.88
CA HIS A 463 5.65 32.48 7.20
C HIS A 463 4.61 33.10 8.13
N VAL A 464 3.39 32.58 8.08
CA VAL A 464 2.21 33.08 8.79
C VAL A 464 1.90 32.32 10.08
N SER A 465 2.14 31.00 10.11
CA SER A 465 1.77 30.13 11.23
C SER A 465 2.80 29.03 11.51
N TYR A 466 2.75 28.49 12.74
CA TYR A 466 3.47 27.26 13.09
C TYR A 466 3.06 26.06 12.22
N MET A 467 1.88 26.11 11.58
CA MET A 467 1.37 25.04 10.72
C MET A 467 1.92 25.08 9.29
N ASP A 468 2.62 26.15 8.89
CA ASP A 468 3.05 26.37 7.51
C ASP A 468 3.88 25.22 6.95
N ALA A 469 4.90 24.78 7.71
CA ALA A 469 5.75 23.66 7.32
C ALA A 469 4.94 22.36 7.15
N LEU A 470 3.92 22.17 7.97
CA LEU A 470 3.06 20.99 7.97
C LEU A 470 2.11 20.98 6.76
N ILE A 471 1.58 22.15 6.39
CA ILE A 471 0.76 22.35 5.19
C ILE A 471 1.58 22.19 3.92
N LEU A 472 2.79 22.76 3.88
CA LEU A 472 3.70 22.62 2.75
C LEU A 472 4.13 21.15 2.60
N ALA A 473 4.50 20.47 3.68
CA ALA A 473 4.81 19.04 3.66
C ALA A 473 3.64 18.18 3.17
N ALA A 474 2.40 18.55 3.50
CA ALA A 474 1.21 17.86 3.03
C ALA A 474 0.81 18.20 1.57
N SER A 475 1.33 19.29 1.02
CA SER A 475 1.00 19.75 -0.33
C SER A 475 2.08 19.40 -1.36
N ILE A 476 3.34 19.28 -0.92
CA ILE A 476 4.49 19.00 -1.77
C ILE A 476 4.70 17.48 -1.84
N PRO A 477 4.77 16.87 -3.04
CA PRO A 477 4.80 15.41 -3.21
C PRO A 477 6.13 14.77 -2.77
N ARG A 478 7.20 15.55 -2.65
CA ARG A 478 8.53 15.11 -2.23
C ARG A 478 8.82 15.49 -0.77
N PRO A 479 9.63 14.70 -0.03
CA PRO A 479 10.09 15.07 1.31
C PRO A 479 10.85 16.41 1.27
N VAL A 480 10.47 17.34 2.15
CA VAL A 480 11.07 18.67 2.26
C VAL A 480 11.76 18.82 3.61
N ARG A 481 13.02 19.26 3.60
CA ARG A 481 13.76 19.60 4.81
C ARG A 481 13.52 21.06 5.17
N PHE A 482 12.77 21.26 6.25
CA PHE A 482 12.43 22.60 6.71
C PHE A 482 13.53 23.15 7.61
N VAL A 483 14.00 24.36 7.28
CA VAL A 483 14.85 25.14 8.15
C VAL A 483 14.01 25.74 9.27
N MET A 484 14.34 25.44 10.53
CA MET A 484 13.49 25.79 11.67
C MET A 484 14.27 26.33 12.87
N TYR A 485 13.65 27.23 13.63
CA TYR A 485 14.30 27.84 14.79
C TYR A 485 14.62 26.81 15.88
N TYR A 486 15.87 26.79 16.34
CA TYR A 486 16.42 25.71 17.17
C TYR A 486 15.69 25.50 18.52
N ARG A 487 15.12 26.55 19.12
CA ARG A 487 14.34 26.40 20.37
C ARG A 487 13.05 25.61 20.15
N ILE A 488 12.41 25.77 18.99
CA ILE A 488 11.24 24.97 18.60
C ILE A 488 11.69 23.54 18.32
N PHE A 489 12.82 23.39 17.61
CA PHE A 489 13.43 22.09 17.34
C PHE A 489 13.75 21.31 18.64
N ASN A 490 14.07 22.00 19.73
CA ASN A 490 14.44 21.39 21.01
C ASN A 490 13.27 21.23 22.00
N ILE A 491 12.02 21.50 21.61
CA ILE A 491 10.86 21.23 22.47
C ILE A 491 10.80 19.71 22.78
N PRO A 492 10.66 19.28 24.04
CA PRO A 492 10.55 17.87 24.40
C PRO A 492 9.45 17.16 23.61
N VAL A 493 9.67 15.89 23.26
CA VAL A 493 8.81 15.07 22.36
C VAL A 493 8.82 15.55 20.91
N MET A 494 8.61 16.85 20.65
CA MET A 494 8.63 17.42 19.30
C MET A 494 10.02 17.35 18.65
N SER A 495 11.10 17.44 19.42
CA SER A 495 12.46 17.32 18.90
C SER A 495 12.71 15.98 18.20
N TRP A 496 12.15 14.90 18.71
CA TRP A 496 12.25 13.59 18.08
C TRP A 496 11.52 13.54 16.73
N ILE A 497 10.37 14.21 16.66
CA ILE A 497 9.60 14.36 15.42
C ILE A 497 10.41 15.14 14.38
N PHE A 498 10.93 16.31 14.75
CA PHE A 498 11.69 17.17 13.84
C PHE A 498 12.99 16.52 13.36
N ARG A 499 13.68 15.76 14.22
CA ARG A 499 14.83 14.94 13.81
C ARG A 499 14.46 13.87 12.79
N THR A 500 13.32 13.21 12.97
CA THR A 500 12.84 12.19 12.03
C THR A 500 12.47 12.79 10.67
N ALA A 501 11.86 13.99 10.68
CA ALA A 501 11.57 14.75 9.47
C ALA A 501 12.82 15.39 8.81
N LYS A 502 14.02 15.12 9.36
CA LYS A 502 15.29 15.74 8.95
C LYS A 502 15.24 17.27 8.90
N ALA A 503 14.47 17.91 9.79
CA ALA A 503 14.42 19.36 9.87
C ALA A 503 15.79 19.93 10.29
N ILE A 504 16.15 21.10 9.76
CA ILE A 504 17.47 21.71 9.95
C ILE A 504 17.34 22.81 11.01
N PRO A 505 17.90 22.63 12.22
CA PRO A 505 17.83 23.64 13.27
C PRO A 505 18.73 24.84 12.92
N ILE A 506 18.20 26.06 13.03
CA ILE A 506 18.93 27.31 12.80
C ILE A 506 18.76 28.29 13.97
N SER A 507 19.80 29.07 14.23
CA SER A 507 19.84 30.21 15.16
C SER A 507 20.02 31.53 14.40
N GLY A 508 19.75 32.65 15.09
CA GLY A 508 20.18 33.96 14.60
C GLY A 508 21.69 34.13 14.78
N ALA A 509 22.33 34.89 13.88
CA ALA A 509 23.78 35.14 13.89
C ALA A 509 24.31 35.69 15.23
N LYS A 510 23.50 36.47 15.94
CA LYS A 510 23.86 37.05 17.25
C LYS A 510 23.64 36.09 18.43
N GLU A 511 22.85 35.04 18.25
CA GLU A 511 22.46 34.11 19.33
C GLU A 511 23.43 32.93 19.41
N ASP A 512 23.71 32.30 18.27
CA ASP A 512 24.67 31.20 18.18
C ASP A 512 25.25 31.13 16.75
N PRO A 513 26.41 31.77 16.49
CA PRO A 513 27.04 31.77 15.18
C PRO A 513 27.42 30.37 14.68
N ALA A 514 27.84 29.48 15.58
CA ALA A 514 28.30 28.14 15.24
C ALA A 514 27.14 27.26 14.78
N LEU A 515 25.99 27.33 15.46
CA LEU A 515 24.78 26.62 15.02
C LEU A 515 24.25 27.16 13.69
N MET A 516 24.33 28.47 13.46
CA MET A 516 23.96 29.07 12.18
C MET A 516 24.86 28.56 11.04
N GLN A 517 26.18 28.48 11.26
CA GLN A 517 27.12 27.94 10.28
C GLN A 517 26.82 26.47 9.96
N ARG A 518 26.61 25.63 10.99
CA ARG A 518 26.23 24.22 10.81
C ARG A 518 24.93 24.07 10.01
N ALA A 519 23.95 24.94 10.23
CA ALA A 519 22.71 24.92 9.46
C ALA A 519 22.96 25.16 7.96
N PHE A 520 23.83 26.11 7.60
CA PHE A 520 24.19 26.32 6.18
C PHE A 520 24.97 25.16 5.58
N GLU A 521 25.84 24.50 6.35
CA GLU A 521 26.53 23.28 5.93
C GLU A 521 25.55 22.13 5.69
N GLU A 522 24.58 21.93 6.59
CA GLU A 522 23.55 20.90 6.45
C GLU A 522 22.60 21.17 5.28
N ILE A 523 22.26 22.44 5.03
CA ILE A 523 21.49 22.86 3.84
C ILE A 523 22.26 22.53 2.56
N ASP A 524 23.54 22.88 2.48
CA ASP A 524 24.37 22.59 1.30
C ASP A 524 24.51 21.08 1.06
N ALA A 525 24.70 20.29 2.11
CA ALA A 525 24.75 18.83 2.02
C ALA A 525 23.42 18.23 1.52
N ALA A 526 22.28 18.68 2.08
CA ALA A 526 20.96 18.24 1.64
C ALA A 526 20.70 18.55 0.16
N LEU A 527 21.04 19.77 -0.29
CA LEU A 527 20.92 20.16 -1.69
C LEU A 527 21.92 19.37 -2.57
N ALA A 528 23.11 19.05 -2.10
CA ALA A 528 24.07 18.21 -2.83
C ALA A 528 23.54 16.79 -3.05
N GLU A 529 22.77 16.25 -2.10
CA GLU A 529 22.10 14.96 -2.19
C GLU A 529 20.83 14.99 -3.07
N GLY A 530 20.47 16.14 -3.65
CA GLY A 530 19.27 16.29 -4.47
C GLY A 530 17.98 16.41 -3.67
N GLU A 531 18.05 16.73 -2.36
CA GLU A 531 16.87 16.92 -1.51
C GLU A 531 16.23 18.30 -1.72
N LEU A 532 14.96 18.45 -1.35
CA LEU A 532 14.28 19.75 -1.29
C LEU A 532 14.51 20.40 0.07
N VAL A 533 14.94 21.66 0.08
CA VAL A 533 15.07 22.45 1.30
C VAL A 533 14.06 23.59 1.27
N CYS A 534 13.31 23.81 2.34
CA CYS A 534 12.39 24.93 2.46
C CYS A 534 12.86 25.91 3.52
N ILE A 535 12.89 27.19 3.14
CA ILE A 535 13.22 28.30 4.02
C ILE A 535 12.13 29.37 4.02
N PHE A 536 11.92 29.95 5.20
CA PHE A 536 11.04 31.08 5.45
C PHE A 536 11.91 32.33 5.68
N PRO A 537 12.25 33.10 4.63
CA PRO A 537 13.28 34.14 4.71
C PRO A 537 12.90 35.37 5.55
N GLU A 538 11.66 35.48 6.03
CA GLU A 538 11.21 36.48 7.02
C GLU A 538 11.94 36.31 8.36
N GLY A 539 12.31 35.06 8.72
CA GLY A 539 13.03 34.72 9.94
C GLY A 539 12.24 34.90 11.25
N ALA A 540 10.97 35.28 11.18
CA ALA A 540 10.01 35.28 12.28
C ALA A 540 8.59 35.12 11.71
N LEU A 541 7.65 34.67 12.54
CA LEU A 541 6.23 34.66 12.19
C LEU A 541 5.68 36.09 12.11
N THR A 542 4.86 36.35 11.10
CA THR A 542 4.12 37.63 10.94
C THR A 542 3.33 37.98 12.21
N ARG A 543 3.25 39.29 12.52
CA ARG A 543 2.51 39.80 13.70
C ARG A 543 1.17 40.45 13.32
N ASP A 544 1.05 40.87 12.08
CA ASP A 544 -0.06 41.61 11.47
C ASP A 544 -0.71 40.84 10.30
N GLY A 545 -0.09 39.73 9.87
CA GLY A 545 -0.51 38.92 8.73
C GLY A 545 0.17 39.33 7.42
N ASP A 546 1.02 40.36 7.44
CA ASP A 546 1.76 40.79 6.27
C ASP A 546 3.15 40.16 6.16
N ILE A 547 3.57 39.91 4.91
CA ILE A 547 4.92 39.37 4.63
C ILE A 547 5.96 40.39 5.11
N SER A 548 6.91 39.95 5.93
CA SER A 548 8.05 40.74 6.36
C SER A 548 9.16 40.76 5.29
N ALA A 549 10.10 41.70 5.41
CA ALA A 549 11.23 41.78 4.49
C ALA A 549 12.06 40.48 4.50
N PHE A 550 12.42 39.98 3.33
CA PHE A 550 13.21 38.76 3.19
C PHE A 550 14.69 39.02 3.51
N LYS A 551 15.28 38.16 4.33
CA LYS A 551 16.68 38.26 4.73
C LYS A 551 17.60 37.61 3.69
N GLY A 552 18.82 38.14 3.55
CA GLY A 552 19.87 37.63 2.64
C GLY A 552 20.43 36.23 2.97
N GLY A 553 19.81 35.47 3.88
CA GLY A 553 20.17 34.07 4.11
C GLY A 553 19.97 33.19 2.87
N VAL A 554 18.97 33.52 2.05
CA VAL A 554 18.72 32.82 0.77
C VAL A 554 19.88 33.02 -0.20
N GLU A 555 20.38 34.25 -0.33
CA GLU A 555 21.51 34.56 -1.21
C GLU A 555 22.77 33.82 -0.79
N LYS A 556 23.03 33.71 0.53
CA LYS A 556 24.16 32.91 1.03
C LYS A 556 24.07 31.42 0.66
N ILE A 557 22.86 30.84 0.69
CA ILE A 557 22.64 29.44 0.27
C ILE A 557 22.96 29.31 -1.22
N LEU A 558 22.41 30.21 -2.05
CA LEU A 558 22.50 30.13 -3.50
C LEU A 558 23.88 30.48 -4.06
N GLN A 559 24.61 31.39 -3.40
CA GLN A 559 26.01 31.69 -3.71
C GLN A 559 26.90 30.46 -3.51
N ARG A 560 26.61 29.65 -2.49
CA ARG A 560 27.35 28.41 -2.22
C ARG A 560 26.96 27.30 -3.19
N ARG A 561 25.66 27.19 -3.51
CA ARG A 561 25.14 26.21 -4.46
C ARG A 561 23.96 26.77 -5.25
N PRO A 562 24.15 27.14 -6.53
CA PRO A 562 23.07 27.63 -7.38
C PRO A 562 22.16 26.47 -7.77
N VAL A 563 21.07 26.30 -7.03
CA VAL A 563 19.99 25.34 -7.33
C VAL A 563 18.74 26.08 -7.82
N PRO A 564 17.84 25.45 -8.59
CA PRO A 564 16.54 26.02 -8.90
C PRO A 564 15.79 26.45 -7.63
N VAL A 565 15.19 27.64 -7.66
CA VAL A 565 14.40 28.17 -6.54
C VAL A 565 12.93 28.15 -6.91
N VAL A 566 12.08 27.57 -6.07
CA VAL A 566 10.63 27.50 -6.27
C VAL A 566 9.94 28.48 -5.32
N PRO A 567 9.47 29.64 -5.80
CA PRO A 567 8.74 30.60 -4.98
C PRO A 567 7.33 30.06 -4.69
N MET A 568 6.93 30.10 -3.43
CA MET A 568 5.62 29.66 -2.97
C MET A 568 4.95 30.70 -2.08
N ALA A 569 3.61 30.69 -2.06
CA ALA A 569 2.82 31.48 -1.13
C ALA A 569 1.70 30.65 -0.49
N LEU A 570 1.55 30.82 0.82
CA LEU A 570 0.41 30.39 1.62
C LEU A 570 -0.61 31.54 1.71
N ARG A 571 -1.86 31.27 1.33
CA ARG A 571 -2.99 32.22 1.39
C ARG A 571 -4.07 31.73 2.37
N GLY A 572 -4.69 32.66 3.09
CA GLY A 572 -5.82 32.40 3.99
C GLY A 572 -5.42 31.89 5.39
N MET A 573 -4.12 31.84 5.68
CA MET A 573 -3.57 31.32 6.93
C MET A 573 -3.78 32.26 8.11
N TRP A 574 -3.86 33.58 7.87
CA TRP A 574 -4.03 34.58 8.93
C TRP A 574 -5.38 34.43 9.66
N SER A 575 -6.40 33.94 8.95
CA SER A 575 -7.74 33.66 9.49
C SER A 575 -7.84 32.35 10.30
N SER A 576 -6.78 31.54 10.33
CA SER A 576 -6.77 30.25 11.01
C SER A 576 -6.55 30.37 12.53
N MET A 577 -7.00 29.37 13.29
CA MET A 577 -6.86 29.33 14.77
C MET A 577 -5.41 29.36 15.28
N TRP A 578 -4.43 29.17 14.40
CA TRP A 578 -3.00 29.02 14.74
C TRP A 578 -2.16 30.23 14.29
N SER A 579 -2.77 31.31 13.82
CA SER A 579 -2.08 32.58 13.57
C SER A 579 -1.83 33.34 14.88
N ARG A 580 -0.91 34.31 14.89
CA ARG A 580 -0.58 35.13 16.07
C ARG A 580 -1.58 36.26 16.34
N ARG A 581 -2.68 36.33 15.60
CA ARG A 581 -3.69 37.39 15.70
C ARG A 581 -4.33 37.53 17.09
N ASP A 582 -4.48 36.42 17.83
CA ASP A 582 -5.16 36.39 19.14
C ASP A 582 -4.26 35.97 20.32
N SER A 583 -4.59 36.49 21.51
CA SER A 583 -3.97 36.11 22.79
C SER A 583 -4.12 34.61 23.10
N ARG A 584 -3.27 34.06 23.98
CA ARG A 584 -3.24 32.62 24.31
C ARG A 584 -4.60 32.08 24.81
N LEU A 585 -5.38 32.91 25.50
CA LEU A 585 -6.74 32.61 26.00
C LEU A 585 -7.82 32.69 24.91
N GLY A 586 -7.64 33.53 23.88
CA GLY A 586 -8.54 33.60 22.73
C GLY A 586 -8.45 32.36 21.82
N ARG A 587 -7.22 31.81 21.66
CA ARG A 587 -6.96 30.58 20.91
C ARG A 587 -7.60 29.31 21.49
N MET A 588 -7.87 29.29 22.80
CA MET A 588 -8.50 28.14 23.49
C MET A 588 -10.03 28.17 23.46
N ARG A 589 -10.68 29.29 23.09
CA ARG A 589 -12.12 29.47 23.36
C ARG A 589 -13.07 29.08 22.24
N VAL A 590 -12.67 28.92 20.96
CA VAL A 590 -13.64 28.54 19.90
C VAL A 590 -12.97 27.97 18.63
N PRO A 591 -13.50 26.91 17.98
CA PRO A 591 -13.23 26.66 16.58
C PRO A 591 -14.09 27.59 15.70
N ARG A 592 -13.61 28.80 15.44
CA ARG A 592 -14.43 29.84 14.77
C ARG A 592 -14.64 29.65 13.26
N ARG A 593 -13.82 28.81 12.59
CA ARG A 593 -14.11 28.24 11.26
C ARG A 593 -13.48 26.84 11.14
N PHE A 594 -14.25 25.80 11.40
CA PHE A 594 -13.88 24.43 11.02
C PHE A 594 -13.69 24.39 9.50
N ARG A 595 -12.54 23.88 9.01
CA ARG A 595 -12.17 23.84 7.58
C ARG A 595 -11.93 25.20 6.91
N ALA A 596 -11.04 26.01 7.47
CA ALA A 596 -10.53 27.18 6.74
C ALA A 596 -9.92 26.74 5.39
N THR A 597 -10.25 27.46 4.32
CA THR A 597 -9.67 27.19 3.00
C THR A 597 -8.30 27.82 2.93
N ILE A 598 -7.28 27.01 2.67
CA ILE A 598 -5.89 27.46 2.53
C ILE A 598 -5.45 27.13 1.12
N GLU A 599 -4.88 28.11 0.45
CA GLU A 599 -4.29 27.91 -0.87
C GLU A 599 -2.77 27.86 -0.74
N VAL A 600 -2.18 26.86 -1.38
CA VAL A 600 -0.71 26.74 -1.53
C VAL A 600 -0.42 26.97 -3.00
N VAL A 601 0.27 28.06 -3.33
CA VAL A 601 0.51 28.44 -4.72
C VAL A 601 2.01 28.40 -4.98
N ALA A 602 2.44 27.64 -5.98
CA ALA A 602 3.83 27.62 -6.45
C ALA A 602 3.95 28.27 -7.83
N ALA A 603 4.96 29.11 -7.99
CA ALA A 603 5.40 29.64 -9.29
C ALA A 603 6.44 28.73 -9.95
N PRO A 604 6.65 28.85 -11.28
CA PRO A 604 7.76 28.19 -11.96
C PRO A 604 9.09 28.43 -11.27
N ALA A 605 9.95 27.42 -11.28
CA ALA A 605 11.29 27.53 -10.72
C ALA A 605 12.08 28.63 -11.44
N ILE A 606 12.81 29.42 -10.66
CA ILE A 606 13.71 30.46 -11.15
C ILE A 606 15.16 30.03 -10.94
N ASP A 607 16.06 30.61 -11.72
CA ASP A 607 17.49 30.30 -11.62
C ASP A 607 18.08 30.86 -10.32
N GLY A 608 18.58 29.95 -9.47
CA GLY A 608 19.24 30.31 -8.22
C GLY A 608 20.53 31.10 -8.39
N ALA A 609 21.18 31.05 -9.55
CA ALA A 609 22.40 31.80 -9.81
C ALA A 609 22.17 33.32 -9.94
N THR A 610 20.94 33.73 -10.29
CA THR A 610 20.63 35.12 -10.62
C THR A 610 19.61 35.78 -9.69
N THR A 611 18.91 34.99 -8.86
CA THR A 611 17.85 35.53 -7.99
C THR A 611 18.40 36.18 -6.71
N THR A 612 17.72 37.23 -6.27
CA THR A 612 18.01 37.94 -5.00
C THR A 612 16.88 37.76 -3.99
N ALA A 613 17.16 38.06 -2.72
CA ALA A 613 16.13 38.01 -1.67
C ALA A 613 14.96 38.97 -1.96
N ALA A 614 15.25 40.16 -2.50
CA ALA A 614 14.25 41.17 -2.86
C ALA A 614 13.38 40.76 -4.05
N ALA A 615 13.96 40.11 -5.07
CA ALA A 615 13.21 39.57 -6.20
C ALA A 615 12.25 38.47 -5.75
N LEU A 616 12.73 37.55 -4.89
CA LEU A 616 11.91 36.50 -4.29
C LEU A 616 10.79 37.06 -3.43
N GLU A 617 11.05 38.10 -2.64
CA GLU A 617 10.02 38.76 -1.84
C GLU A 617 8.91 39.33 -2.73
N THR A 618 9.29 40.05 -3.78
CA THR A 618 8.34 40.63 -4.74
C THR A 618 7.46 39.55 -5.38
N GLN A 619 8.08 38.44 -5.79
CA GLN A 619 7.37 37.33 -6.40
C GLN A 619 6.45 36.61 -5.42
N VAL A 620 6.89 36.34 -4.19
CA VAL A 620 6.07 35.71 -3.14
C VAL A 620 4.91 36.62 -2.71
N ARG A 621 5.11 37.94 -2.64
CA ARG A 621 4.04 38.92 -2.38
C ARG A 621 2.99 38.90 -3.50
N ALA A 622 3.43 38.90 -4.76
CA ALA A 622 2.53 38.78 -5.92
C ALA A 622 1.75 37.45 -5.89
N LEU A 623 2.42 36.35 -5.54
CA LEU A 623 1.78 35.05 -5.37
C LEU A 623 0.80 35.02 -4.20
N ARG A 624 1.06 35.70 -3.08
CA ARG A 624 0.09 35.79 -1.98
C ARG A 624 -1.14 36.61 -2.39
N GLY A 625 -0.92 37.72 -3.08
CA GLY A 625 -1.97 38.70 -3.39
C GLY A 625 -2.51 39.39 -2.13
N SER A 626 -3.72 39.95 -2.23
CA SER A 626 -4.43 40.64 -1.15
C SER A 626 -5.07 39.71 -0.12
N ASN A 627 -5.08 38.40 -0.38
CA ASN A 627 -5.70 37.40 0.49
C ASN A 627 -4.66 36.81 1.47
N ALA A 628 -4.56 37.40 2.67
CA ALA A 628 -3.70 36.91 3.76
C ALA A 628 -4.29 35.71 4.53
#